data_AF-A0A8H3KSV9-F1
#
_entry.id   AF-A0A8H3KSV9-F1
#
_cell.length_a   1.000
_cell.length_b   1.000
_cell.length_c   1.000
_cell.angle_alpha   90.00
_cell.angle_beta   90.00
_cell.angle_gamma   90.00
#
_symmetry.space_group_name_H-M   'P 1'
#
loop_
_entity.id
_entity.type
_entity.pdbx_description
1 polymer ?
#
loop_
_entity_poly.entity_id
_entity_poly.type
_entity_poly.pdbx_seq_one_letter_code
_entity_poly.pdbx_strand_id
1 'polypeptide(L)'
;MDSESLPNNVIPQDIMLQINEPEDNLQTKKHKVNQITEALNKLEIHNHWYAFTQESFCNDLVHWIIVDDQPFTVVQNTFFQKMIKRLNSNAIIPSSDTIHNDIIKIFNDEKEFLKNKL
;
A
#
# COMPACT_ATOMS: atom_id res chain seq x y z
N MET A 1 -20.05 63.39 -56.59
CA MET A 1 -18.85 62.69 -56.08
C MET A 1 -18.99 62.56 -54.57
N ASP A 2 -19.88 61.66 -54.21
CA ASP A 2 -19.81 60.60 -53.20
C ASP A 2 -18.88 60.80 -52.00
N SER A 3 -19.56 61.01 -50.87
CA SER A 3 -19.11 60.88 -49.50
C SER A 3 -18.97 59.41 -49.11
N GLU A 4 -17.77 58.95 -48.74
CA GLU A 4 -17.60 57.75 -47.91
C GLU A 4 -16.50 57.98 -46.87
N SER A 5 -16.95 58.28 -45.65
CA SER A 5 -16.14 58.19 -44.44
C SER A 5 -15.88 56.72 -44.12
N LEU A 6 -14.61 56.32 -44.10
CA LEU A 6 -14.18 55.00 -43.63
C LEU A 6 -14.68 54.76 -42.18
N PRO A 7 -15.28 53.59 -41.88
CA PRO A 7 -15.68 53.29 -40.51
C PRO A 7 -14.43 53.01 -39.66
N ASN A 8 -14.42 53.59 -38.46
CA ASN A 8 -13.48 53.26 -37.39
C ASN A 8 -13.43 51.73 -37.23
N ASN A 9 -12.21 51.18 -37.27
CA ASN A 9 -11.92 49.78 -37.05
C ASN A 9 -12.20 49.42 -35.58
N VAL A 10 -13.48 49.23 -35.25
CA VAL A 10 -13.91 48.62 -33.99
C VAL A 10 -13.59 47.15 -34.12
N ILE A 11 -12.51 46.73 -33.48
CA ILE A 11 -12.18 45.32 -33.28
C ILE A 11 -13.42 44.66 -32.65
N PRO A 12 -14.04 43.63 -33.27
CA PRO A 12 -15.17 42.94 -32.68
C PRO A 12 -14.78 42.37 -31.31
N GLN A 13 -15.57 42.69 -30.28
CA GLN A 13 -15.42 42.15 -28.91
C GLN A 13 -15.43 40.60 -28.89
N ASP A 14 -15.89 39.96 -29.96
CA ASP A 14 -15.91 38.51 -30.15
C ASP A 14 -14.51 37.86 -30.26
N ILE A 15 -13.44 38.65 -30.48
CA ILE A 15 -12.07 38.11 -30.53
C ILE A 15 -11.44 38.02 -29.13
N MET A 16 -11.98 38.70 -28.11
CA MET A 16 -11.40 38.66 -26.75
C MET A 16 -11.82 37.46 -25.89
N LEU A 17 -12.67 36.55 -26.39
CA LEU A 17 -13.21 35.44 -25.59
C LEU A 17 -12.55 34.07 -25.84
N GLN A 18 -11.41 33.98 -26.54
CA GLN A 18 -10.77 32.68 -26.83
C GLN A 18 -9.39 32.44 -26.21
N ILE A 19 -8.93 33.23 -25.23
CA ILE A 19 -7.65 32.95 -24.54
C ILE A 19 -7.75 33.07 -23.02
N ASN A 20 -8.90 32.72 -22.44
CA ASN A 20 -8.97 32.45 -21.01
C ASN A 20 -9.68 31.11 -20.84
N GLU A 21 -8.94 29.98 -20.88
CA GLU A 21 -9.37 28.89 -19.99
C GLU A 21 -9.41 29.55 -18.60
N PRO A 22 -10.58 29.64 -17.93
CA PRO A 22 -10.67 30.35 -16.67
C PRO A 22 -9.64 29.74 -15.73
N GLU A 23 -8.79 30.58 -15.15
CA GLU A 23 -7.68 30.21 -14.27
C GLU A 23 -8.16 29.29 -13.12
N ASP A 24 -9.44 29.43 -12.75
CA ASP A 24 -10.21 28.61 -11.82
C ASP A 24 -10.32 27.13 -12.23
N ASN A 25 -10.43 26.82 -13.54
CA ASN A 25 -10.44 25.46 -14.06
C ASN A 25 -9.05 24.82 -14.01
N LEU A 26 -7.99 25.59 -14.28
CA LEU A 26 -6.60 25.09 -14.20
C LEU A 26 -6.20 24.79 -12.74
N GLN A 27 -6.59 25.66 -11.81
CA GLN A 27 -6.32 25.49 -10.39
C GLN A 27 -7.12 24.32 -9.81
N THR A 28 -8.38 24.16 -10.24
CA THR A 28 -9.22 23.00 -9.92
C THR A 28 -8.63 21.70 -10.49
N LYS A 29 -8.14 21.70 -11.74
CA LYS A 29 -7.45 20.54 -12.34
C LYS A 29 -6.19 20.17 -11.55
N LYS A 30 -5.35 21.16 -11.20
CA LYS A 30 -4.13 20.94 -10.38
C LYS A 30 -4.47 20.34 -9.01
N HIS A 31 -5.50 20.86 -8.35
CA HIS A 31 -5.94 20.35 -7.06
C HIS A 31 -6.44 18.90 -7.14
N LYS A 32 -7.20 18.56 -8.19
CA LYS A 32 -7.65 17.18 -8.45
C LYS A 32 -6.47 16.24 -8.71
N VAL A 33 -5.49 16.66 -9.51
CA VAL A 33 -4.27 15.87 -9.77
C VAL A 33 -3.50 15.62 -8.47
N ASN A 34 -3.33 16.65 -7.63
CA ASN A 34 -2.63 16.48 -6.35
C ASN A 34 -3.36 15.50 -5.42
N GLN A 35 -4.69 15.59 -5.31
CA GLN A 35 -5.48 14.64 -4.53
C GLN A 35 -5.36 13.20 -5.05
N ILE A 36 -5.35 13.01 -6.38
CA ILE A 36 -5.14 11.69 -6.99
C ILE A 36 -3.74 11.17 -6.68
N THR A 37 -2.70 12.00 -6.81
CA THR A 37 -1.32 11.62 -6.49
C THR A 37 -1.17 11.24 -5.01
N GLU A 38 -1.77 11.98 -4.10
CA GLU A 38 -1.78 11.64 -2.67
C GLU A 38 -2.50 10.32 -2.39
N ALA A 39 -3.63 10.07 -3.06
CA ALA A 39 -4.37 8.82 -2.94
C ALA A 39 -3.56 7.63 -3.46
N LEU A 40 -2.88 7.78 -4.60
CA LEU A 40 -2.01 6.77 -5.19
C LEU A 40 -0.80 6.47 -4.28
N ASN A 41 -0.16 7.50 -3.73
CA ASN A 41 0.95 7.32 -2.78
C ASN A 41 0.50 6.60 -1.51
N LYS A 42 -0.68 6.94 -0.96
CA LYS A 42 -1.24 6.23 0.19
C LYS A 42 -1.53 4.76 -0.13
N LEU A 43 -2.06 4.47 -1.31
CA LEU A 43 -2.31 3.11 -1.77
C LEU A 43 -1.00 2.33 -1.93
N GLU A 44 0.02 2.94 -2.52
CA GLU A 44 1.34 2.34 -2.74
C GLU A 44 2.07 2.04 -1.43
N ILE A 45 2.03 2.97 -0.47
CA ILE A 45 2.57 2.77 0.89
C ILE A 45 1.83 1.64 1.62
N HIS A 46 0.50 1.63 1.54
CA HIS A 46 -0.31 0.58 2.17
C HIS A 46 -0.02 -0.79 1.54
N ASN A 47 0.22 -0.85 0.23
CA ASN A 47 0.59 -2.08 -0.48
C ASN A 47 1.98 -2.59 -0.06
N HIS A 48 2.90 -1.70 0.30
CA HIS A 48 4.24 -2.05 0.75
C HIS A 48 4.27 -2.63 2.18
N TRP A 49 3.37 -2.19 3.05
CA TRP A 49 3.28 -2.69 4.44
C TRP A 49 2.86 -4.17 4.52
N TYR A 50 2.06 -4.63 3.55
CA TYR A 50 1.62 -6.03 3.45
C TYR A 50 2.42 -6.84 2.44
N ALA A 51 3.58 -6.32 2.00
CA ALA A 51 4.45 -7.08 1.12
C ALA A 51 4.87 -8.38 1.83
N PHE A 52 4.58 -9.51 1.19
CA PHE A 52 4.98 -10.80 1.73
C PHE A 52 6.50 -10.90 1.79
N THR A 53 7.03 -11.18 2.98
CA THR A 53 8.38 -11.70 3.14
C THR A 53 8.31 -13.07 3.80
N GLN A 54 9.31 -13.89 3.54
CA GLN A 54 9.37 -15.21 4.18
C GLN A 54 9.50 -15.08 5.71
N GLU A 55 10.23 -14.07 6.17
CA GLU A 55 10.43 -13.76 7.58
C GLU A 55 9.12 -13.33 8.25
N SER A 56 8.35 -12.40 7.65
CA SER A 56 7.08 -11.96 8.22
C SER A 56 6.08 -13.11 8.31
N PHE A 57 5.99 -13.94 7.27
CA PHE A 57 5.14 -15.13 7.28
C PHE A 57 5.52 -16.11 8.40
N CYS A 58 6.80 -16.42 8.59
CA CYS A 58 7.24 -17.31 9.66
C CYS A 58 6.91 -16.72 11.04
N ASN A 59 7.17 -15.42 11.23
CA ASN A 59 6.89 -14.73 12.50
C ASN A 59 5.39 -14.73 12.81
N ASP A 60 4.54 -14.39 11.84
CA ASP A 60 3.08 -14.38 12.00
C ASP A 60 2.56 -15.79 12.31
N LEU A 61 3.09 -16.82 11.64
CA LEU A 61 2.73 -18.21 11.87
C LEU A 61 3.09 -18.68 13.29
N VAL A 62 4.29 -18.34 13.78
CA VAL A 62 4.72 -18.68 15.14
C VAL A 62 3.86 -17.98 16.18
N HIS A 63 3.58 -16.68 16.01
CA HIS A 63 2.70 -15.94 16.92
C HIS A 63 1.29 -16.53 16.94
N TRP A 64 0.71 -16.83 15.78
CA TRP A 64 -0.61 -17.45 15.69
C TRP A 64 -0.65 -18.79 16.43
N ILE A 65 0.40 -19.62 16.27
CA ILE A 65 0.53 -20.89 16.98
C ILE A 65 0.53 -20.71 18.50
N ILE A 66 1.26 -19.71 19.01
CA ILE A 66 1.36 -19.43 20.45
C ILE A 66 0.03 -18.88 20.99
N VAL A 67 -0.55 -17.89 20.32
CA VAL A 67 -1.75 -17.17 20.80
C VAL A 67 -2.98 -18.06 20.82
N ASP A 68 -3.14 -18.92 19.81
CA ASP A 68 -4.31 -19.79 19.66
C ASP A 68 -4.05 -21.23 20.16
N ASP A 69 -2.95 -21.46 20.88
CA ASP A 69 -2.52 -22.76 21.43
C ASP A 69 -2.61 -23.91 20.39
N GLN A 70 -2.14 -23.63 19.17
CA GLN A 70 -2.16 -24.60 18.09
C GLN A 70 -1.02 -25.61 18.26
N PRO A 71 -1.22 -26.88 17.87
CA PRO A 71 -0.12 -27.83 17.85
C PRO A 71 0.93 -27.41 16.82
N PHE A 72 2.21 -27.48 17.17
CA PHE A 72 3.32 -27.13 16.25
C PHE A 72 3.33 -27.97 14.97
N THR A 73 2.72 -29.16 15.03
CA THR A 73 2.55 -30.07 13.89
C THR A 73 1.53 -29.58 12.86
N VAL A 74 0.78 -28.50 13.11
CA VAL A 74 -0.18 -27.91 12.16
C VAL A 74 0.48 -27.61 10.80
N VAL A 75 1.76 -27.23 10.80
CA VAL A 75 2.54 -26.95 9.59
C VAL A 75 2.81 -28.18 8.72
N GLN A 76 2.67 -29.38 9.30
CA GLN A 76 2.80 -30.66 8.60
C GLN A 76 1.47 -31.15 8.02
N ASN A 77 0.35 -30.51 8.38
CA ASN A 77 -0.97 -30.89 7.86
C ASN A 77 -1.06 -30.60 6.36
N THR A 78 -1.39 -31.60 5.57
CA THR A 78 -1.41 -31.49 4.10
C THR A 78 -2.47 -30.51 3.57
N PHE A 79 -3.60 -30.33 4.27
CA PHE A 79 -4.61 -29.34 3.91
C PHE A 79 -4.15 -27.92 4.24
N PHE A 80 -3.54 -27.72 5.41
CA PHE A 80 -2.90 -26.45 5.75
C PHE A 80 -1.85 -26.08 4.70
N GLN A 81 -0.95 -27.00 4.37
CA GLN A 81 0.09 -26.76 3.36
C GLN A 81 -0.50 -26.41 1.99
N LYS A 82 -1.53 -27.14 1.55
CA LYS A 82 -2.24 -26.83 0.30
C LYS A 82 -2.90 -25.47 0.33
N MET A 83 -3.50 -25.07 1.46
CA MET A 83 -4.14 -23.77 1.61
C MET A 83 -3.10 -22.65 1.48
N ILE A 84 -2.01 -22.71 2.24
CA ILE A 84 -0.94 -21.71 2.17
C ILE A 84 -0.35 -21.63 0.77
N LYS A 85 -0.05 -22.77 0.12
CA LYS A 85 0.49 -22.79 -1.24
C LYS A 85 -0.47 -22.27 -2.32
N ARG A 86 -1.79 -22.34 -2.10
CA ARG A 86 -2.78 -21.70 -3.00
C ARG A 86 -2.80 -20.18 -2.83
N LEU A 87 -2.64 -19.70 -1.60
CA LEU A 87 -2.59 -18.27 -1.30
C LEU A 87 -1.28 -17.64 -1.77
N ASN A 88 -0.16 -18.35 -1.58
CA ASN A 88 1.15 -17.95 -2.05
C ASN A 88 2.02 -19.18 -2.36
N SER A 89 2.27 -19.43 -3.65
CA SER A 89 3.09 -20.57 -4.09
C SER A 89 4.55 -20.49 -3.61
N ASN A 90 5.06 -19.28 -3.40
CA ASN A 90 6.44 -19.02 -3.02
C ASN A 90 6.66 -19.15 -1.51
N ALA A 91 5.60 -19.19 -0.69
CA ALA A 91 5.73 -19.31 0.76
C ALA A 91 6.38 -20.64 1.14
N ILE A 92 7.51 -20.60 1.85
CA ILE A 92 8.16 -21.78 2.41
C ILE A 92 7.52 -22.05 3.76
N ILE A 93 6.91 -23.23 3.91
CA ILE A 93 6.26 -23.60 5.17
C ILE A 93 7.34 -24.22 6.06
N PRO A 94 7.61 -23.66 7.25
CA PRO A 94 8.62 -24.22 8.15
C PRO A 94 8.22 -25.61 8.63
N SER A 95 9.20 -26.40 9.02
CA SER A 95 8.95 -27.69 9.65
C SER A 95 8.45 -27.51 11.10
N SER A 96 7.83 -28.54 11.67
CA SER A 96 7.44 -28.52 13.08
C SER A 96 8.65 -28.32 14.01
N ASP A 97 9.81 -28.88 13.66
CA ASP A 97 11.04 -28.71 14.44
C ASP A 97 11.55 -27.27 14.37
N THR A 98 11.44 -26.64 13.19
CA THR A 98 11.76 -25.22 13.01
C THR A 98 10.87 -24.34 13.87
N ILE A 99 9.54 -24.55 13.81
CA ILE A 99 8.58 -23.83 14.66
C ILE A 99 8.90 -24.01 16.15
N HIS A 100 9.16 -25.25 16.58
CA HIS A 100 9.52 -25.52 17.97
C HIS A 100 10.77 -24.73 18.39
N ASN A 101 11.83 -24.74 17.58
CA ASN A 101 13.06 -24.02 17.88
C ASN A 101 12.85 -22.50 17.93
N ASP A 102 12.03 -21.96 17.02
CA ASP A 102 11.70 -20.53 16.99
C ASP A 102 10.92 -20.12 18.25
N ILE A 103 9.96 -20.92 18.69
CA ILE A 103 9.22 -20.69 19.95
C ILE A 103 10.16 -20.70 21.15
N ILE A 104 11.05 -21.69 21.25
CA ILE A 104 12.04 -21.77 22.34
C ILE A 104 12.96 -20.55 22.33
N LYS A 105 13.37 -20.08 21.15
CA LYS A 105 14.18 -18.87 21.01
C LYS A 105 13.43 -17.64 21.52
N ILE A 106 12.19 -17.43 21.06
CA ILE A 106 11.34 -16.30 21.49
C ILE A 106 11.18 -16.31 23.02
N PHE A 107 10.87 -17.46 23.59
CA PHE A 107 10.74 -17.61 25.05
C PHE A 107 12.02 -17.22 25.79
N ASN A 108 13.19 -17.68 25.32
CA ASN A 108 14.46 -17.35 25.95
C ASN A 108 14.79 -15.87 25.83
N ASP A 109 14.55 -15.26 24.66
CA ASP A 109 14.79 -13.84 24.41
C ASP A 109 13.91 -12.97 25.34
N GLU A 110 12.62 -13.30 25.48
CA GLU A 110 11.71 -12.61 26.41
C GLU A 110 12.13 -12.79 27.88
N LYS A 111 12.53 -14.01 28.25
CA LYS A 111 12.99 -14.31 29.60
C LYS A 111 14.24 -13.50 29.97
N GLU A 112 15.23 -13.42 29.07
CA GLU A 112 16.42 -12.61 29.29
C GLU A 112 16.10 -11.11 29.33
N PHE A 113 15.19 -10.64 28.47
CA PHE A 113 14.71 -9.26 28.51
C PHE A 113 14.08 -8.90 29.87
N LEU A 114 13.24 -9.78 30.42
CA LEU A 114 12.61 -9.56 31.73
C LEU A 114 13.62 -9.60 32.88
N LYS A 115 14.62 -10.50 32.84
CA LYS A 115 15.70 -10.54 33.84
C LYS A 115 16.52 -9.26 33.88
N ASN A 116 16.80 -8.66 32.72
CA ASN A 116 17.58 -7.43 32.63
C ASN A 116 16.79 -6.17 33.03
N LYS A 117 15.48 -6.30 33.24
CA LYS A 117 14.56 -5.20 33.58
C LYS A 117 14.17 -5.17 35.06
N LEU A 118 14.35 -6.28 35.79
CA LEU A 118 14.19 -6.40 37.24
C LEU A 118 15.51 -6.13 37.97
#